data_AF-A0A7R9B2E6-F1
#
_entry.id   AF-A0A7R9B2E6-F1
#
_cell.length_a   1.000
_cell.length_b   1.000
_cell.length_c   1.000
_cell.angle_alpha   90.00
_cell.angle_beta   90.00
_cell.angle_gamma   90.00
#
_symmetry.space_group_name_H-M   'P 1'
#
loop_
_entity.id
_entity.type
_entity.pdbx_description
1 polymer ?
#
loop_
_entity_poly.entity_id
_entity_poly.type
_entity_poly.pdbx_seq_one_letter_code
_entity_poly.pdbx_strand_id
1 'polypeptide(L)'
;MDERAFPVKIELEEDLEFLQQEIKLEMKDEIDLPIKSELEEGLQSYQNHISQLPLLTFPSVKEELYESGRKMNTSGLMQAIEIVSSSLQRLRENDEFLLIWGEANKIIVTNNLQPLSLPRQKKPPMRYTSPATAFTSTSVEDYLHHEYFAIIDTAVGGLKSRFDQEGLDHMRKLERSLLKGEINPVLKMYPEINEKDFEIEQNMFFRLSAPTCVEDALTAFRRLSPETDLDLLIKSEIVCKVDEQLYQYQESGPLPVKFPPIKDEVNDFYILAT
;
A
#
# COMPACT_ATOMS: atom_id res chain seq x y z
N MET A 1 -6.78 6.11 23.36
CA MET A 1 -5.86 5.12 22.77
C MET A 1 -5.48 5.73 21.44
N ASP A 2 -4.23 6.15 21.33
CA ASP A 2 -3.73 6.93 20.21
C ASP A 2 -3.50 6.03 18.99
N GLU A 3 -4.25 6.28 17.92
CA GLU A 3 -4.04 5.71 16.60
C GLU A 3 -3.33 6.76 15.73
N ARG A 4 -2.01 6.63 15.62
CA ARG A 4 -1.23 7.21 14.52
C ARG A 4 -0.38 6.10 13.91
N ALA A 5 -0.90 5.52 12.83
CA ALA A 5 -0.13 4.70 11.92
C ALA A 5 -0.37 5.28 10.50
N PHE A 6 0.34 6.36 10.22
CA PHE A 6 0.46 7.03 8.92
C PHE A 6 1.91 6.79 8.40
N PRO A 7 2.24 7.14 7.13
CA PRO A 7 3.32 6.51 6.38
C PRO A 7 4.68 6.96 6.91
N VAL A 8 5.32 6.08 7.67
CA VAL A 8 6.62 6.28 8.31
C VAL A 8 7.70 6.82 7.33
N LYS A 9 7.62 6.55 6.03
CA LYS A 9 8.63 7.04 5.07
C LYS A 9 8.46 8.50 4.64
N ILE A 10 7.22 8.98 4.50
CA ILE A 10 6.96 10.38 4.12
C ILE A 10 7.12 11.26 5.36
N GLU A 11 6.64 10.80 6.52
CA GLU A 11 6.90 11.48 7.79
C GLU A 11 8.40 11.51 8.11
N LEU A 12 9.17 10.44 7.87
CA LEU A 12 10.62 10.49 8.09
C LEU A 12 11.35 11.47 7.16
N GLU A 13 10.94 11.62 5.89
CA GLU A 13 11.56 12.59 4.97
C GLU A 13 11.17 14.03 5.33
N GLU A 14 9.90 14.27 5.65
CA GLU A 14 9.41 15.59 6.10
C GLU A 14 9.97 15.97 7.49
N ASP A 15 10.07 15.02 8.42
CA ASP A 15 10.72 15.20 9.73
C ASP A 15 12.22 15.43 9.57
N LEU A 16 12.88 14.81 8.57
CA LEU A 16 14.30 15.07 8.28
C LEU A 16 14.50 16.47 7.74
N GLU A 17 13.65 16.93 6.81
CA GLU A 17 13.69 18.28 6.28
C GLU A 17 13.39 19.31 7.37
N PHE A 18 12.42 19.04 8.24
CA PHE A 18 12.08 19.88 9.39
C PHE A 18 13.24 19.96 10.39
N LEU A 19 13.83 18.82 10.78
CA LEU A 19 15.01 18.76 11.65
C LEU A 19 16.22 19.47 11.04
N GLN A 20 16.43 19.34 9.72
CA GLN A 20 17.49 20.08 9.03
C GLN A 20 17.24 21.60 9.03
N GLN A 21 15.98 22.04 8.95
CA GLN A 21 15.61 23.44 9.03
C GLN A 21 15.74 23.98 10.45
N GLU A 22 15.34 23.21 11.46
CA GLU A 22 15.42 23.56 12.87
C GLU A 22 16.87 23.62 13.35
N ILE A 23 17.71 22.64 12.99
CA ILE A 23 19.15 22.67 13.22
C ILE A 23 19.79 23.88 12.52
N LYS A 24 19.40 24.20 11.29
CA LYS A 24 19.89 25.42 10.58
C LYS A 24 19.48 26.73 11.27
N LEU A 25 18.33 26.74 11.96
CA LEU A 25 17.81 27.91 12.67
C LEU A 25 18.42 28.06 14.07
N GLU A 26 18.59 26.98 14.82
CA GLU A 26 19.20 27.00 16.17
C GLU A 26 20.72 27.19 16.11
N MET A 27 21.39 26.70 15.07
CA MET A 27 22.85 26.85 14.93
C MET A 27 23.30 28.23 14.42
N LYS A 28 22.39 29.21 14.24
CA LYS A 28 22.77 30.56 13.78
C LYS A 28 23.54 31.36 14.83
N ASP A 29 23.45 30.97 16.10
CA ASP A 29 24.12 31.65 17.21
C ASP A 29 25.22 30.75 17.82
N GLU A 30 26.49 31.14 17.61
CA GLU A 30 27.67 30.86 18.45
C GLU A 30 27.99 29.41 18.90
N ILE A 31 27.70 28.38 18.11
CA ILE A 31 28.34 27.06 18.30
C ILE A 31 29.65 26.99 17.50
N ASP A 32 30.75 26.66 18.19
CA ASP A 32 32.10 26.47 17.66
C ASP A 32 32.09 25.67 16.35
N LEU A 33 32.65 26.29 15.29
CA LEU A 33 32.76 25.78 13.92
C LEU A 33 33.18 24.29 13.77
N PRO A 34 34.10 23.70 14.57
CA PRO A 34 34.49 22.29 14.37
C PRO A 34 33.38 21.27 14.65
N ILE A 35 32.41 21.58 15.53
CA ILE A 35 31.34 20.63 15.89
C ILE A 35 30.31 20.53 14.74
N LYS A 36 30.12 21.61 13.95
CA LYS A 36 29.18 21.61 12.83
C LYS A 36 29.61 20.68 11.70
N SER A 37 30.90 20.71 11.35
CA SER A 37 31.43 19.85 10.28
C SER A 37 31.33 18.37 10.64
N GLU A 38 31.59 17.99 11.90
CA GLU A 38 31.46 16.60 12.35
C GLU A 38 29.99 16.12 12.32
N LEU A 39 29.04 17.00 12.66
CA LEU A 39 27.61 16.69 12.63
C LEU A 39 27.07 16.56 11.20
N GLU A 40 27.51 17.43 10.29
CA GLU A 40 27.17 17.38 8.87
C GLU A 40 27.76 16.14 8.18
N GLU A 41 29.02 15.78 8.48
CA GLU A 41 29.64 14.54 8.01
C GLU A 41 28.92 13.30 8.55
N GLY A 42 28.50 13.33 9.83
CA GLY A 42 27.69 12.27 10.43
C GLY A 42 26.31 12.11 9.76
N LEU A 43 25.61 13.22 9.50
CA LEU A 43 24.33 13.23 8.79
C LEU A 43 24.47 12.73 7.35
N GLN A 44 25.50 13.18 6.63
CA GLN A 44 25.77 12.74 5.27
C GLN A 44 26.13 11.26 5.22
N SER A 45 26.93 10.78 6.18
CA SER A 45 27.25 9.36 6.35
C SER A 45 26.00 8.54 6.63
N TYR A 46 25.11 9.02 7.50
CA TYR A 46 23.85 8.36 7.82
C TYR A 46 22.89 8.32 6.62
N GLN A 47 22.76 9.41 5.86
CA GLN A 47 21.98 9.44 4.61
C GLN A 47 22.55 8.49 3.55
N ASN A 48 23.88 8.45 3.40
CA ASN A 48 24.55 7.50 2.51
C ASN A 48 24.32 6.06 2.98
N HIS A 49 24.29 5.82 4.29
CA HIS A 49 23.99 4.50 4.83
C HIS A 49 22.53 4.11 4.63
N ILE A 50 21.56 5.01 4.87
CA ILE A 50 20.14 4.77 4.63
C ILE A 50 19.85 4.47 3.16
N SER A 51 20.47 5.23 2.26
CA SER A 51 20.32 5.00 0.82
C SER A 51 21.00 3.71 0.34
N GLN A 52 21.97 3.20 1.10
CA GLN A 52 22.61 1.91 0.90
C GLN A 52 21.95 0.75 1.66
N LEU A 53 21.08 1.03 2.64
CA LEU A 53 20.28 -0.02 3.25
C LEU A 53 19.43 -0.61 2.12
N PRO A 54 19.42 -1.95 1.93
CA PRO A 54 18.51 -2.62 1.01
C PRO A 54 17.08 -2.64 1.58
N LEU A 55 16.69 -1.55 2.24
CA LEU A 55 15.36 -1.32 2.78
C LEU A 55 14.43 -0.99 1.62
N LEU A 56 13.96 -2.06 0.97
CA LEU A 56 12.83 -2.07 0.05
C LEU A 56 12.97 -1.09 -1.11
N THR A 57 14.20 -0.75 -1.51
CA THR A 57 14.42 -0.21 -2.84
C THR A 57 14.30 -1.41 -3.76
N PHE A 58 13.08 -1.66 -4.20
CA PHE A 58 12.81 -2.52 -5.34
C PHE A 58 12.90 -1.64 -6.59
N PRO A 59 14.09 -1.42 -7.18
CA PRO A 59 14.21 -0.57 -8.36
C PRO A 59 13.29 -1.05 -9.49
N SER A 60 13.11 -2.37 -9.66
CA SER A 60 12.18 -2.91 -10.67
C SER A 60 10.72 -2.57 -10.36
N VAL A 61 10.30 -2.64 -9.10
CA VAL A 61 8.91 -2.36 -8.70
C VAL A 61 8.60 -0.88 -8.83
N LYS A 62 9.58 0.01 -8.61
CA LYS A 62 9.39 1.44 -8.81
C LYS A 62 9.01 1.76 -10.25
N GLU A 63 9.76 1.25 -11.23
CA GLU A 63 9.48 1.50 -12.65
C GLU A 63 8.11 0.96 -13.07
N GLU A 64 7.79 -0.28 -12.70
CA GLU A 64 6.48 -0.88 -12.99
C GLU A 64 5.33 -0.12 -12.32
N LEU A 65 5.54 0.40 -11.11
CA LEU A 65 4.58 1.25 -10.41
C LEU A 65 4.42 2.62 -11.07
N TYR A 66 5.51 3.23 -11.55
CA TYR A 66 5.45 4.50 -12.28
C TYR A 66 4.68 4.33 -13.59
N GLU A 67 4.93 3.25 -14.34
CA GLU A 67 4.19 2.96 -15.56
C GLU A 67 2.70 2.68 -15.30
N SER A 68 2.40 1.98 -14.21
CA SER A 68 1.03 1.70 -13.79
C SER A 68 0.31 2.95 -13.32
N GLY A 69 0.99 3.80 -12.53
CA GLY A 69 0.44 5.08 -12.04
C GLY A 69 0.25 6.13 -13.13
N ARG A 70 1.03 6.06 -14.23
CA ARG A 70 0.81 6.91 -15.40
C ARG A 70 -0.55 6.64 -16.05
N LYS A 71 -1.05 5.41 -15.95
CA LYS A 71 -2.41 5.05 -16.35
C LYS A 71 -3.31 5.38 -15.16
N MET A 72 -3.81 6.62 -15.09
CA MET A 72 -4.76 7.08 -14.08
C MET A 72 -6.15 6.43 -14.29
N ASN A 73 -6.22 5.11 -14.27
CA ASN A 73 -7.43 4.32 -14.43
C ASN A 73 -7.47 3.18 -13.40
N THR A 74 -8.64 2.58 -13.22
CA THR A 74 -8.84 1.50 -12.22
C THR A 74 -8.06 0.25 -12.58
N SER A 75 -7.87 -0.07 -13.87
CA SER A 75 -7.01 -1.18 -14.30
C SER A 75 -5.55 -0.97 -13.88
N GLY A 76 -5.01 0.24 -14.05
CA GLY A 76 -3.64 0.61 -13.64
C GLY A 76 -3.48 0.58 -12.13
N LEU A 77 -4.47 1.06 -11.39
CA LEU A 77 -4.52 0.94 -9.93
C LEU A 77 -4.46 -0.53 -9.49
N MET A 78 -5.31 -1.41 -10.05
CA MET A 78 -5.33 -2.83 -9.72
C MET A 78 -4.00 -3.52 -10.05
N GLN A 79 -3.38 -3.16 -11.18
CA GLN A 79 -2.06 -3.66 -11.55
C GLN A 79 -1.00 -3.23 -10.54
N ALA A 80 -1.01 -1.96 -10.12
CA ALA A 80 -0.08 -1.45 -9.10
C ALA A 80 -0.23 -2.21 -7.77
N ILE A 81 -1.47 -2.48 -7.34
CA ILE A 81 -1.75 -3.24 -6.11
C ILE A 81 -1.26 -4.69 -6.23
N GLU A 82 -1.43 -5.32 -7.40
CA GLU A 82 -0.95 -6.67 -7.66
C GLU A 82 0.58 -6.74 -7.60
N ILE A 83 1.28 -5.76 -8.19
CA ILE A 83 2.75 -5.65 -8.13
C ILE A 83 3.21 -5.48 -6.68
N VAL A 84 2.59 -4.56 -5.91
CA VAL A 84 2.94 -4.34 -4.50
C VAL A 84 2.67 -5.59 -3.68
N SER A 85 1.52 -6.22 -3.86
CA SER A 85 1.14 -7.43 -3.13
C SER A 85 2.10 -8.59 -3.42
N SER A 86 2.47 -8.79 -4.68
CA SER A 86 3.44 -9.80 -5.08
C SER A 86 4.83 -9.52 -4.50
N SER A 87 5.23 -8.25 -4.47
CA SER A 87 6.49 -7.82 -3.88
C SER A 87 6.53 -8.07 -2.36
N LEU A 88 5.44 -7.76 -1.66
CA LEU A 88 5.28 -8.07 -0.24
C LEU A 88 5.26 -9.58 0.03
N GLN A 89 4.63 -10.35 -0.85
CA GLN A 89 4.62 -11.81 -0.73
C GLN A 89 6.00 -12.43 -0.93
N ARG A 90 6.84 -11.87 -1.81
CA ARG A 90 8.24 -12.30 -1.93
C ARG A 90 9.03 -12.05 -0.65
N LEU A 91 8.80 -10.92 0.02
CA LEU A 91 9.43 -10.63 1.32
C LEU A 91 9.06 -11.64 2.42
N ARG A 92 7.95 -12.36 2.24
CA ARG A 92 7.54 -13.42 3.15
C ARG A 92 8.43 -14.68 3.04
N GLU A 93 9.34 -14.74 2.07
CA GLU A 93 10.30 -15.84 1.97
C GLU A 93 11.31 -15.76 3.13
N ASN A 94 11.62 -16.92 3.73
CA ASN A 94 12.54 -16.99 4.88
C ASN A 94 13.93 -16.40 4.56
N ASP A 95 14.38 -16.52 3.31
CA ASP A 95 15.70 -16.06 2.89
C ASP A 95 15.82 -14.52 2.97
N GLU A 96 14.75 -13.80 2.63
CA GLU A 96 14.69 -12.33 2.72
C GLU A 96 14.75 -11.86 4.17
N PHE A 97 14.03 -12.54 5.07
CA PHE A 97 14.13 -12.26 6.50
C PHE A 97 15.56 -12.48 7.03
N LEU A 98 16.18 -13.61 6.68
CA LEU A 98 17.53 -13.95 7.15
C LEU A 98 18.56 -12.94 6.65
N LEU A 99 18.39 -12.41 5.44
CA LEU A 99 19.22 -11.33 4.89
C LEU A 99 19.10 -10.07 5.75
N ILE A 100 17.87 -9.58 5.98
CA ILE A 100 17.61 -8.39 6.79
C ILE A 100 18.15 -8.57 8.23
N TRP A 101 17.92 -9.75 8.81
CA TRP A 101 18.40 -10.11 10.14
C TRP A 101 19.94 -10.11 10.22
N GLY A 102 20.60 -10.68 9.23
CA GLY A 102 22.06 -10.71 9.13
C GLY A 102 22.66 -9.31 9.03
N GLU A 103 22.05 -8.44 8.22
CA GLU A 103 22.47 -7.04 8.09
C GLU A 103 22.25 -6.23 9.37
N ALA A 104 21.10 -6.39 10.03
CA ALA A 104 20.82 -5.74 11.30
C ALA A 104 21.88 -6.12 12.35
N ASN A 105 22.22 -7.40 12.47
CA ASN A 105 23.27 -7.87 13.38
C ASN A 105 24.65 -7.33 13.01
N LYS A 106 24.98 -7.27 11.71
CA LYS A 106 26.23 -6.67 11.24
C LYS A 106 26.34 -5.20 11.64
N ILE A 107 25.27 -4.42 11.49
CA ILE A 107 25.21 -3.01 11.90
C ILE A 107 25.41 -2.87 13.41
N ILE A 108 24.76 -3.72 14.21
CA ILE A 108 24.93 -3.71 15.68
C ILE A 108 26.39 -3.95 16.07
N VAL A 109 27.02 -4.97 15.50
CA VAL A 109 28.42 -5.30 15.79
C VAL A 109 29.36 -4.19 15.32
N THR A 110 29.15 -3.66 14.11
CA THR A 110 30.03 -2.65 13.50
C THR A 110 30.01 -1.34 14.30
N ASN A 111 28.85 -0.97 14.85
CA ASN A 111 28.67 0.26 15.62
C ASN A 111 28.77 0.05 17.14
N ASN A 112 29.14 -1.14 17.61
CA ASN A 112 29.16 -1.51 19.03
C ASN A 112 27.85 -1.16 19.77
N LEU A 113 26.71 -1.38 19.11
CA LEU A 113 25.39 -1.13 19.71
C LEU A 113 25.02 -2.25 20.69
N GLN A 114 24.05 -1.97 21.55
CA GLN A 114 23.51 -2.98 22.45
C GLN A 114 22.87 -4.12 21.62
N PRO A 115 23.15 -5.40 21.94
CA PRO A 115 22.50 -6.53 21.30
C PRO A 115 20.98 -6.49 21.44
N LEU A 116 20.27 -6.94 20.41
CA LEU A 116 18.82 -7.07 20.46
C LEU A 116 18.43 -8.06 21.57
N SER A 117 17.39 -7.70 22.31
CA SER A 117 16.88 -8.51 23.42
C SER A 117 15.37 -8.69 23.27
N LEU A 118 14.84 -9.79 23.82
CA LEU A 118 13.42 -10.07 23.74
C LEU A 118 12.63 -8.97 24.46
N PRO A 119 11.56 -8.44 23.85
CA PRO A 119 10.71 -7.49 24.54
C PRO A 119 10.09 -8.15 25.77
N ARG A 120 9.83 -7.34 26.79
CA ARG A 120 9.24 -7.83 28.04
C ARG A 120 7.86 -8.39 27.77
N GLN A 121 7.76 -9.72 27.77
CA GLN A 121 6.48 -10.43 27.65
C GLN A 121 5.62 -10.16 28.89
N LYS A 122 4.47 -9.52 28.69
CA LYS A 122 3.49 -9.30 29.76
C LYS A 122 2.79 -10.62 30.04
N LYS A 123 2.82 -11.06 31.30
CA LYS A 123 2.02 -12.22 31.73
C LYS A 123 0.56 -11.80 31.84
N PRO A 124 -0.37 -12.46 31.12
CA PRO A 124 -1.78 -12.20 31.31
C PRO A 124 -2.20 -12.51 32.76
N PRO A 125 -3.19 -11.80 33.33
CA PRO A 125 -3.62 -12.02 34.70
C PRO A 125 -4.12 -13.46 34.91
N MET A 126 -3.69 -14.09 36.02
CA MET A 126 -3.96 -15.51 36.31
C MET A 126 -5.45 -15.88 36.27
N ARG A 127 -6.34 -14.94 36.60
CA ARG A 127 -7.80 -15.13 36.58
C ARG A 127 -8.38 -15.36 35.18
N TYR A 128 -7.66 -14.98 34.12
CA TYR A 128 -8.08 -15.13 32.72
C TYR A 128 -7.27 -16.17 31.95
N THR A 129 -6.24 -16.75 32.56
CA THR A 129 -5.40 -17.76 31.93
C THR A 129 -5.83 -19.13 32.40
N SER A 130 -6.24 -20.00 31.47
CA SER A 130 -6.34 -21.43 31.73
C SER A 130 -4.94 -22.00 32.00
N PRO A 131 -4.79 -23.24 32.51
CA PRO A 131 -3.48 -23.86 32.74
C PRO A 131 -2.68 -24.17 31.45
N ALA A 132 -3.11 -23.65 30.29
CA ALA A 132 -2.36 -23.75 29.05
C ALA A 132 -1.04 -22.96 29.14
N THR A 133 0.04 -23.57 28.63
CA THR A 133 1.34 -22.91 28.50
C THR A 133 1.24 -21.77 27.50
N ALA A 134 1.53 -20.54 27.94
CA ALA A 134 1.58 -19.39 27.04
C ALA A 134 2.68 -19.60 25.98
N PHE A 135 2.41 -19.19 24.73
CA PHE A 135 3.43 -19.14 23.70
C PHE A 135 4.50 -18.13 24.11
N THR A 136 5.75 -18.60 24.17
CA THR A 136 6.92 -17.75 24.45
C THR A 136 7.97 -18.03 23.40
N SER A 137 8.31 -17.01 22.61
CA SER A 137 9.41 -17.08 21.65
C SER A 137 10.71 -17.48 22.36
N THR A 138 11.42 -18.45 21.78
CA THR A 138 12.64 -19.01 22.40
C THR A 138 13.87 -18.14 22.15
N SER A 139 13.88 -17.41 21.04
CA SER A 139 14.95 -16.50 20.65
C SER A 139 14.40 -15.15 20.16
N VAL A 140 15.26 -14.13 20.15
CA VAL A 140 14.93 -12.80 19.61
C VAL A 140 14.62 -12.88 18.12
N GLU A 141 15.38 -13.71 17.41
CA GLU A 141 15.19 -13.97 15.98
C GLU A 141 13.81 -14.56 15.71
N ASP A 142 13.42 -15.59 16.47
CA ASP A 142 12.11 -16.24 16.37
C ASP A 142 10.97 -15.25 16.65
N TYR A 143 11.11 -14.40 17.68
CA TYR A 143 10.14 -13.34 17.97
C TYR A 143 9.99 -12.36 16.79
N LEU A 144 11.11 -11.82 16.28
CA LEU A 144 11.08 -10.84 15.21
C LEU A 144 10.66 -11.44 13.86
N HIS A 145 10.94 -12.71 13.62
CA HIS A 145 10.49 -13.46 12.45
C HIS A 145 8.96 -13.52 12.39
N HIS A 146 8.34 -13.87 13.52
CA HIS A 146 6.88 -13.87 13.65
C HIS A 146 6.28 -12.48 13.44
N GLU A 147 6.84 -11.44 14.07
CA GLU A 147 6.36 -10.06 13.91
C GLU A 147 6.54 -9.55 12.47
N TYR A 148 7.67 -9.86 11.83
CA TYR A 148 7.96 -9.49 10.45
C TYR A 148 6.91 -10.07 9.48
N PHE A 149 6.62 -11.37 9.60
CA PHE A 149 5.58 -12.01 8.79
C PHE A 149 4.18 -11.51 9.13
N ALA A 150 3.89 -11.24 10.41
CA ALA A 150 2.61 -10.67 10.80
C ALA A 150 2.37 -9.31 10.13
N ILE A 151 3.39 -8.45 10.05
CA ILE A 151 3.31 -7.15 9.37
C ILE A 151 3.04 -7.34 7.88
N ILE A 152 3.77 -8.23 7.21
CA ILE A 152 3.59 -8.51 5.78
C ILE A 152 2.19 -9.07 5.51
N ASP A 153 1.76 -10.06 6.28
CA ASP A 153 0.46 -10.71 6.12
C ASP A 153 -0.68 -9.71 6.37
N THR A 154 -0.51 -8.82 7.36
CA THR A 154 -1.46 -7.73 7.63
C THR A 154 -1.51 -6.74 6.48
N ALA A 155 -0.37 -6.34 5.92
CA ALA A 155 -0.30 -5.41 4.80
C ALA A 155 -0.96 -6.00 3.53
N VAL A 156 -0.61 -7.24 3.18
CA VAL A 156 -1.20 -7.96 2.02
C VAL A 156 -2.69 -8.19 2.23
N GLY A 157 -3.10 -8.60 3.43
CA GLY A 157 -4.50 -8.78 3.79
C GLY A 157 -5.30 -7.48 3.70
N GLY A 158 -4.72 -6.38 4.20
CA GLY A 158 -5.31 -5.03 4.13
C GLY A 158 -5.47 -4.54 2.70
N LEU A 159 -4.45 -4.72 1.84
CA LEU A 159 -4.52 -4.38 0.42
C LEU A 159 -5.62 -5.18 -0.29
N LYS A 160 -5.64 -6.51 -0.10
CA LYS A 160 -6.68 -7.35 -0.70
C LYS A 160 -8.07 -6.96 -0.21
N SER A 161 -8.27 -6.80 1.10
CA SER A 161 -9.58 -6.45 1.65
C SER A 161 -10.07 -5.07 1.18
N ARG A 162 -9.16 -4.12 0.94
CA ARG A 162 -9.52 -2.77 0.50
C ARG A 162 -9.85 -2.71 -0.99
N PHE A 163 -9.18 -3.51 -1.81
CA PHE A 163 -9.30 -3.42 -3.27
C PHE A 163 -10.06 -4.59 -3.92
N ASP A 164 -10.33 -5.67 -3.18
CA ASP A 164 -11.25 -6.74 -3.60
C ASP A 164 -12.69 -6.40 -3.20
N GLN A 165 -13.14 -5.21 -3.61
CA GLN A 165 -14.49 -4.71 -3.36
C GLN A 165 -15.31 -4.77 -4.65
N GLU A 166 -16.58 -5.17 -4.54
CA GLU A 166 -17.49 -5.28 -5.68
C GLU A 166 -17.60 -3.95 -6.46
N GLY A 167 -17.59 -2.81 -5.77
CA GLY A 167 -17.60 -1.49 -6.40
C GLY A 167 -16.40 -1.23 -7.29
N LEU A 168 -15.19 -1.65 -6.87
CA LEU A 168 -13.99 -1.48 -7.70
C LEU A 168 -13.98 -2.43 -8.89
N ASP A 169 -14.48 -3.65 -8.72
CA ASP A 169 -14.67 -4.58 -9.84
C ASP A 169 -15.70 -4.06 -10.87
N HIS A 170 -16.78 -3.44 -10.38
CA HIS A 170 -17.78 -2.77 -11.24
C HIS A 170 -17.14 -1.65 -12.05
N MET A 171 -16.34 -0.79 -11.42
CA MET A 171 -15.62 0.29 -12.11
C MET A 171 -14.61 -0.25 -13.11
N ARG A 172 -13.90 -1.34 -12.78
CA ARG A 172 -12.99 -2.02 -13.70
C ARG A 172 -13.70 -2.57 -14.93
N LYS A 173 -14.89 -3.15 -14.76
CA LYS A 173 -15.73 -3.64 -15.87
C LYS A 173 -16.23 -2.48 -16.74
N LEU A 174 -16.68 -1.40 -16.12
CA LEU A 174 -17.12 -0.18 -16.82
C LEU A 174 -15.96 0.45 -17.61
N GLU A 175 -14.77 0.56 -17.01
CA GLU A 175 -13.57 1.05 -17.68
C GLU A 175 -13.22 0.19 -18.89
N ARG A 176 -13.23 -1.14 -18.77
CA ARG A 176 -12.99 -2.04 -19.90
C ARG A 176 -14.02 -1.87 -21.00
N SER A 177 -15.28 -1.68 -20.64
CA SER A 177 -16.30 -1.34 -21.61
C SER A 177 -15.96 -0.06 -22.33
N LEU A 178 -15.76 1.06 -21.62
CA LEU A 178 -15.52 2.38 -22.20
C LEU A 178 -14.20 2.49 -23.00
N LEU A 179 -13.09 1.95 -22.47
CA LEU A 179 -11.74 2.11 -23.03
C LEU A 179 -11.32 1.01 -23.99
N LYS A 180 -11.89 -0.19 -23.92
CA LYS A 180 -11.52 -1.32 -24.81
C LYS A 180 -12.62 -1.76 -25.76
N GLY A 181 -13.84 -1.28 -25.56
CA GLY A 181 -14.97 -1.71 -26.37
C GLY A 181 -15.58 -3.05 -25.95
N GLU A 182 -15.27 -3.54 -24.75
CA GLU A 182 -15.80 -4.81 -24.25
C GLU A 182 -17.24 -4.64 -23.77
N ILE A 183 -18.23 -5.23 -24.45
CA ILE A 183 -19.63 -5.17 -23.98
C ILE A 183 -19.77 -5.99 -22.69
N ASN A 184 -19.92 -5.31 -21.55
CA ASN A 184 -20.14 -5.95 -20.25
C ASN A 184 -21.60 -5.76 -19.79
N PRO A 185 -22.18 -6.74 -19.06
CA PRO A 185 -23.54 -6.64 -18.54
C PRO A 185 -23.73 -5.51 -17.52
N VAL A 186 -22.63 -4.95 -17.00
CA VAL A 186 -22.61 -3.75 -16.16
C VAL A 186 -23.29 -2.56 -16.83
N LEU A 187 -23.22 -2.45 -18.15
CA LEU A 187 -23.87 -1.37 -18.90
C LEU A 187 -25.40 -1.36 -18.74
N LYS A 188 -26.02 -2.51 -18.44
CA LYS A 188 -27.47 -2.61 -18.18
C LYS A 188 -27.92 -1.85 -16.93
N MET A 189 -26.98 -1.52 -16.04
CA MET A 189 -27.27 -0.71 -14.85
C MET A 189 -27.41 0.79 -15.19
N TYR A 190 -27.03 1.20 -16.41
CA TYR A 190 -27.02 2.58 -16.89
C TYR A 190 -28.04 2.72 -18.04
N PRO A 191 -29.32 3.01 -17.74
CA PRO A 191 -30.38 3.06 -18.76
C PRO A 191 -30.17 4.17 -19.81
N GLU A 192 -29.36 5.17 -19.50
CA GLU A 192 -28.90 6.22 -20.42
C GLU A 192 -27.99 5.70 -21.54
N ILE A 193 -27.37 4.53 -21.37
CA ILE A 193 -26.49 3.91 -22.38
C ILE A 193 -27.28 2.86 -23.16
N ASN A 194 -27.61 3.15 -24.42
CA ASN A 194 -28.15 2.13 -25.34
C ASN A 194 -27.02 1.24 -25.85
N GLU A 195 -27.03 -0.04 -25.49
CA GLU A 195 -25.98 -1.02 -25.84
C GLU A 195 -25.65 -1.03 -27.35
N LYS A 196 -26.67 -0.90 -28.21
CA LYS A 196 -26.48 -0.96 -29.68
C LYS A 196 -25.82 0.30 -30.24
N ASP A 197 -26.25 1.46 -29.77
CA ASP A 197 -25.72 2.73 -30.22
C ASP A 197 -24.28 2.88 -29.71
N PHE A 198 -24.04 2.50 -28.45
CA PHE A 198 -22.73 2.48 -27.82
C PHE A 198 -21.73 1.58 -28.57
N GLU A 199 -22.13 0.36 -28.97
CA GLU A 199 -21.25 -0.52 -29.76
C GLU A 199 -20.84 0.12 -31.10
N ILE A 200 -21.77 0.80 -31.78
CA ILE A 200 -21.48 1.49 -33.04
C ILE A 200 -20.54 2.67 -32.81
N GLU A 201 -20.85 3.52 -31.82
CA GLU A 201 -20.07 4.70 -31.46
C GLU A 201 -18.64 4.32 -31.06
N GLN A 202 -18.48 3.27 -30.24
CA GLN A 202 -17.16 2.77 -29.87
C GLN A 202 -16.39 2.22 -31.05
N ASN A 203 -17.02 1.43 -31.92
CA ASN A 203 -16.35 0.94 -33.11
C ASN A 203 -15.90 2.08 -34.03
N MET A 204 -16.65 3.18 -34.10
CA MET A 204 -16.22 4.38 -34.83
C MET A 204 -15.07 5.09 -34.11
N PHE A 205 -15.16 5.24 -32.80
CA PHE A 205 -14.14 5.86 -31.97
C PHE A 205 -12.81 5.11 -32.05
N PHE A 206 -12.80 3.79 -31.86
CA PHE A 206 -11.59 2.97 -31.91
C PHE A 206 -10.94 2.86 -33.29
N ARG A 207 -11.69 3.15 -34.37
CA ARG A 207 -11.11 3.30 -35.71
C ARG A 207 -10.34 4.60 -35.88
N LEU A 208 -10.69 5.64 -35.11
CA LEU A 208 -10.13 6.98 -35.22
C LEU A 208 -9.05 7.24 -34.18
N SER A 209 -9.16 6.65 -32.99
CA SER A 209 -8.22 6.76 -31.89
C SER A 209 -8.04 5.42 -31.17
N ALA A 210 -6.84 5.18 -30.62
CA ALA A 210 -6.59 4.04 -29.74
C ALA A 210 -6.11 4.57 -28.38
N PRO A 211 -6.99 5.17 -27.58
CA PRO A 211 -6.57 5.79 -26.34
C PRO A 211 -6.09 4.74 -25.34
N THR A 212 -5.00 5.03 -24.65
CA THR A 212 -4.44 4.14 -23.64
C THR A 212 -4.80 4.56 -22.22
N CYS A 213 -5.19 5.83 -22.04
CA CYS A 213 -5.62 6.40 -20.78
C CYS A 213 -6.85 7.31 -20.97
N VAL A 214 -7.44 7.73 -19.84
CA VAL A 214 -8.62 8.61 -19.83
C VAL A 214 -8.33 9.95 -20.52
N GLU A 215 -7.14 10.52 -20.30
CA GLU A 215 -6.74 11.79 -20.90
C GLU A 215 -6.60 11.70 -22.43
N ASP A 216 -6.08 10.58 -22.95
CA ASP A 216 -6.03 10.31 -24.39
C ASP A 216 -7.44 10.21 -24.96
N ALA A 217 -8.33 9.50 -24.26
CA ALA A 217 -9.72 9.33 -24.67
C ALA A 217 -10.43 10.68 -24.73
N LEU A 218 -10.31 11.49 -23.67
CA LEU A 218 -10.80 12.87 -23.62
C LEU A 218 -10.29 13.73 -24.78
N THR A 219 -8.99 13.66 -25.05
CA THR A 219 -8.37 14.41 -26.15
C THR A 219 -8.88 13.95 -27.50
N ALA A 220 -9.11 12.64 -27.69
CA ALA A 220 -9.69 12.08 -28.90
C ALA A 220 -11.17 12.49 -29.07
N PHE A 221 -11.97 12.44 -28.01
CA PHE A 221 -13.38 12.86 -28.04
C PHE A 221 -13.53 14.34 -28.39
N ARG A 222 -12.72 15.22 -27.79
CA ARG A 222 -12.71 16.66 -28.10
C ARG A 222 -12.41 16.95 -29.58
N ARG A 223 -11.69 16.06 -30.27
CA ARG A 223 -11.41 16.20 -31.72
C ARG A 223 -12.59 15.75 -32.59
N LEU A 224 -13.42 14.83 -32.10
CA LEU A 224 -14.50 14.22 -32.89
C LEU A 224 -15.77 15.06 -32.91
N SER A 225 -16.06 15.81 -31.85
CA SER A 225 -17.20 16.71 -31.82
C SER A 225 -16.95 17.89 -30.87
N PRO A 226 -16.59 19.07 -31.38
CA PRO A 226 -16.40 20.26 -30.54
C PRO A 226 -17.72 20.82 -30.00
N GLU A 227 -18.88 20.34 -30.48
CA GLU A 227 -20.20 20.90 -30.17
C GLU A 227 -21.01 20.09 -29.14
N THR A 228 -20.57 18.88 -28.78
CA THR A 228 -21.31 18.07 -27.79
C THR A 228 -20.79 18.33 -26.37
N ASP A 229 -21.70 18.65 -25.46
CA ASP A 229 -21.50 18.71 -23.99
C ASP A 229 -21.20 17.33 -23.37
N LEU A 230 -20.44 16.48 -24.06
CA LEU A 230 -19.90 15.20 -23.58
C LEU A 230 -18.94 15.38 -22.40
N ASP A 231 -18.49 16.61 -22.17
CA ASP A 231 -17.82 17.05 -20.95
C ASP A 231 -18.65 16.71 -19.71
N LEU A 232 -20.00 16.69 -19.77
CA LEU A 232 -20.87 16.30 -18.65
C LEU A 232 -20.90 14.79 -18.42
N LEU A 233 -20.88 13.96 -19.48
CA LEU A 233 -20.86 12.50 -19.37
C LEU A 233 -19.50 12.03 -18.79
N ILE A 234 -18.40 12.57 -19.32
CA ILE A 234 -17.06 12.17 -18.90
C ILE A 234 -16.68 12.75 -17.53
N LYS A 235 -17.06 14.00 -17.22
CA LYS A 235 -16.84 14.60 -15.88
C LYS A 235 -17.73 13.99 -14.80
N SER A 236 -18.92 13.48 -15.12
CA SER A 236 -19.83 12.89 -14.12
C SER A 236 -19.60 11.39 -13.87
N GLU A 237 -19.06 10.63 -14.84
CA GLU A 237 -18.95 9.17 -14.72
C GLU A 237 -17.53 8.63 -14.54
N ILE A 238 -16.48 9.28 -15.05
CA ILE A 238 -15.13 8.68 -15.04
C ILE A 238 -14.25 9.19 -13.90
N VAL A 239 -14.48 10.41 -13.39
CA VAL A 239 -13.47 11.09 -12.55
C VAL A 239 -13.76 11.13 -11.04
N CYS A 240 -14.99 11.27 -10.53
CA CYS A 240 -15.12 11.66 -9.10
C CYS A 240 -16.23 11.06 -8.21
N LYS A 241 -17.15 10.19 -8.68
CA LYS A 241 -18.08 9.55 -7.72
C LYS A 241 -17.43 8.49 -6.83
N VAL A 242 -16.20 8.09 -7.15
CA VAL A 242 -15.36 7.22 -6.33
C VAL A 242 -14.90 7.96 -5.08
N ASP A 243 -14.55 9.25 -5.19
CA ASP A 243 -14.15 10.07 -4.05
C ASP A 243 -15.33 10.31 -3.11
N GLU A 244 -16.51 10.70 -3.59
CA GLU A 244 -17.64 10.99 -2.68
C GLU A 244 -18.11 9.77 -1.87
N GLN A 245 -18.09 8.56 -2.45
CA GLN A 245 -18.46 7.34 -1.71
C GLN A 245 -17.31 6.77 -0.85
N LEU A 246 -16.04 6.93 -1.27
CA LEU A 246 -14.90 6.59 -0.41
C LEU A 246 -14.79 7.54 0.79
N TYR A 247 -15.09 8.83 0.61
CA TYR A 247 -15.12 9.82 1.70
C TYR A 247 -16.28 9.58 2.66
N GLN A 248 -17.48 9.21 2.18
CA GLN A 248 -18.58 8.80 3.06
C GLN A 248 -18.25 7.53 3.88
N TYR A 249 -17.42 6.63 3.34
CA TYR A 249 -16.90 5.49 4.09
C TYR A 249 -15.88 5.89 5.17
N GLN A 250 -15.09 6.96 4.96
CA GLN A 250 -14.19 7.49 5.99
C GLN A 250 -14.93 8.14 7.16
N GLU A 251 -16.07 8.80 6.93
CA GLU A 251 -16.90 9.37 8.01
C GLU A 251 -17.65 8.30 8.83
N SER A 252 -17.93 7.13 8.24
CA SER A 252 -18.50 5.99 8.99
C SER A 252 -17.50 5.34 9.97
N GLY A 253 -16.26 5.83 9.99
CA GLY A 253 -15.12 5.21 10.68
C GLY A 253 -14.73 3.90 10.01
N PRO A 254 -13.49 3.42 10.16
CA PRO A 254 -13.25 2.01 9.92
C PRO A 254 -14.28 1.25 10.77
N LEU A 255 -15.12 0.42 10.13
CA LEU A 255 -15.83 -0.61 10.89
C LEU A 255 -14.76 -1.21 11.79
N PRO A 256 -14.95 -1.21 13.13
CA PRO A 256 -13.95 -1.79 14.01
C PRO A 256 -13.63 -3.13 13.39
N VAL A 257 -12.35 -3.35 13.07
CA VAL A 257 -11.88 -4.68 12.73
C VAL A 257 -12.14 -5.45 14.01
N LYS A 258 -13.36 -5.97 14.12
CA LYS A 258 -13.69 -7.07 14.96
C LYS A 258 -12.87 -8.14 14.31
N PHE A 259 -11.64 -8.30 14.80
CA PHE A 259 -11.00 -9.59 14.79
C PHE A 259 -12.14 -10.55 15.10
N PRO A 260 -12.48 -11.48 14.18
CA PRO A 260 -13.46 -12.49 14.53
C PRO A 260 -13.02 -12.97 15.92
N PRO A 261 -13.92 -13.04 16.92
CA PRO A 261 -13.54 -13.71 18.16
C PRO A 261 -12.88 -14.99 17.69
N ILE A 262 -11.64 -15.22 18.11
CA ILE A 262 -10.96 -16.47 17.84
C ILE A 262 -11.96 -17.48 18.36
N LYS A 263 -12.72 -18.08 17.44
CA LYS A 263 -13.64 -19.12 17.80
C LYS A 263 -12.68 -20.20 18.19
N ASP A 264 -12.69 -20.54 19.46
CA ASP A 264 -12.13 -21.77 19.97
C ASP A 264 -12.91 -22.95 19.33
N GLU A 265 -12.82 -23.09 18.00
CA GLU A 265 -13.14 -24.30 17.27
C GLU A 265 -11.88 -25.17 17.26
N VAL A 266 -11.41 -25.52 18.45
CA VAL A 266 -10.61 -26.72 18.68
C VAL A 266 -11.43 -27.62 19.58
N ASN A 267 -12.34 -28.37 18.96
CA ASN A 267 -12.74 -29.70 19.39
C ASN A 267 -13.75 -30.21 18.36
N ASP A 268 -13.26 -30.96 17.36
CA ASP A 268 -13.97 -32.11 16.75
C ASP A 268 -13.14 -32.81 15.65
N PHE A 269 -11.80 -32.76 15.72
CA PHE A 269 -10.92 -33.54 14.85
C PHE A 269 -9.93 -34.39 15.64
N TYR A 270 -10.43 -35.26 16.52
CA TYR A 270 -9.76 -36.51 16.87
C TYR A 270 -10.82 -37.54 17.28
N ILE A 271 -11.17 -38.41 16.34
CA ILE A 271 -11.36 -39.87 16.47
C ILE A 271 -11.75 -40.31 15.06
N LEU A 272 -10.80 -40.91 14.34
CA LEU A 272 -10.98 -42.02 13.39
C LEU A 272 -9.63 -42.30 12.73
N ALA A 273 -8.78 -43.02 13.46
CA ALA A 273 -7.74 -43.87 12.90
C ALA A 273 -7.56 -45.05 13.84
N THR A 274 -8.31 -46.11 13.56
CA THR A 274 -7.97 -47.50 13.88
C THR A 274 -6.72 -47.94 13.14
#